data_AF-V7ICI8-F1
#
_entry.id   AF-V7ICI8-F1
#
_cell.length_a   1.000
_cell.length_b   1.000
_cell.length_c   1.000
_cell.angle_alpha   90.00
_cell.angle_beta   90.00
_cell.angle_gamma   90.00
#
_symmetry.space_group_name_H-M   'P 1'
#
loop_
_entity.id
_entity.type
_entity.pdbx_description
1 polymer ?
#
loop_
_entity_poly.entity_id
_entity_poly.type
_entity_poly.pdbx_seq_one_letter_code
_entity_poly.pdbx_strand_id
1 'polypeptide(L)'
;MDMLATPLGEWARVREETTGRVFLVGKFLQMPVSVELESADIEQVDFDFIQDKVSKFAQIKRQTELFFEHIARNSSDLLGLAAGARLADCRDCIACPEFAFGSGAGSWSIVYRESVFPISEPYGILVNYFGDDVVGFEDISDAEEC
;
A
#
# COMPACT_ATOMS: atom_id res chain seq x y z
N MET A 1 -18.79 13.40 -7.05
CA MET A 1 -18.00 12.83 -5.95
C MET A 1 -18.83 13.01 -4.70
N ASP A 2 -19.24 11.92 -4.09
CA ASP A 2 -20.07 11.94 -2.88
C ASP A 2 -19.13 12.03 -1.67
N MET A 3 -19.21 13.12 -0.92
CA MET A 3 -18.32 13.39 0.23
C MET A 3 -19.01 12.94 1.51
N LEU A 4 -18.27 12.24 2.36
CA LEU A 4 -18.75 11.61 3.57
C LEU A 4 -17.87 12.04 4.74
N ALA A 5 -18.52 12.48 5.83
CA ALA A 5 -17.84 12.72 7.08
C ALA A 5 -17.50 11.36 7.72
N THR A 6 -16.21 11.10 7.92
CA THR A 6 -15.71 9.90 8.62
C THR A 6 -15.02 10.32 9.92
N PRO A 7 -14.78 9.37 10.85
CA PRO A 7 -13.97 9.62 12.04
C PRO A 7 -12.55 10.13 11.74
N LEU A 8 -12.03 9.86 10.53
CA LEU A 8 -10.68 10.24 10.09
C LEU A 8 -10.67 11.46 9.16
N GLY A 9 -11.81 12.14 8.99
CA GLY A 9 -11.97 13.33 8.15
C GLY A 9 -12.98 13.16 7.03
N GLU A 10 -13.06 14.15 6.14
CA GLU A 10 -13.95 14.11 4.98
C GLU A 10 -13.34 13.28 3.85
N TRP A 11 -13.98 12.15 3.54
CA TRP A 11 -13.52 11.21 2.52
C TRP A 11 -14.56 11.11 1.41
N ALA A 12 -14.12 10.75 0.21
CA ALA A 12 -14.97 10.63 -0.94
C ALA A 12 -15.30 9.18 -1.24
N ARG A 13 -16.56 8.92 -1.57
CA ARG A 13 -16.95 7.66 -2.18
C ARG A 13 -16.76 7.75 -3.70
N VAL A 14 -15.95 6.82 -4.20
CA VAL A 14 -15.63 6.68 -5.62
C VAL A 14 -16.08 5.30 -6.07
N ARG A 15 -16.72 5.22 -7.23
CA ARG A 15 -17.07 3.96 -7.86
C ARG A 15 -16.16 3.77 -9.06
N GLU A 16 -15.45 2.66 -9.09
CA GLU A 16 -14.64 2.26 -10.24
C GLU A 16 -15.57 1.77 -11.36
N GLU A 17 -15.45 2.36 -12.55
CA GLU A 17 -16.36 2.08 -13.66
C GLU A 17 -16.16 0.68 -14.25
N THR A 18 -14.92 0.19 -14.28
CA THR A 18 -14.53 -1.08 -14.91
C THR A 18 -15.02 -2.29 -14.13
N THR A 19 -14.77 -2.31 -12.82
CA THR A 19 -15.13 -3.45 -11.96
C THR A 19 -16.46 -3.25 -11.23
N GLY A 20 -16.98 -2.01 -11.22
CA GLY A 20 -18.14 -1.62 -10.44
C GLY A 20 -17.89 -1.54 -8.93
N ARG A 21 -16.64 -1.78 -8.47
CA ARG A 21 -16.23 -1.71 -7.06
C ARG A 21 -16.37 -0.29 -6.52
N VAL A 22 -16.59 -0.20 -5.22
CA VAL A 22 -16.77 1.08 -4.53
C VAL A 22 -15.64 1.24 -3.53
N PHE A 23 -14.99 2.39 -3.58
CA PHE A 23 -13.92 2.76 -2.68
C PHE A 23 -14.31 3.98 -1.87
N LEU A 24 -13.88 4.01 -0.61
CA LEU A 24 -13.82 5.20 0.20
C LEU A 24 -12.37 5.71 0.17
N VAL A 25 -12.17 6.88 -0.43
CA VAL A 25 -10.83 7.46 -0.65
C VAL A 25 -10.70 8.78 0.11
N GLY A 26 -9.59 8.96 0.79
CA GLY A 26 -9.36 10.14 1.59
C GLY A 26 -7.90 10.32 1.96
N LYS A 27 -7.67 11.21 2.93
CA LYS A 27 -6.35 11.42 3.52
C LYS A 27 -6.46 11.38 5.03
N PHE A 28 -5.49 10.74 5.67
CA PHE A 28 -5.29 10.77 7.10
C PHE A 28 -3.82 11.03 7.41
N LEU A 29 -3.52 12.00 8.29
CA LEU A 29 -2.15 12.47 8.55
C LEU A 29 -1.34 12.81 7.26
N GLN A 30 -2.02 13.41 6.27
CA GLN A 30 -1.49 13.72 4.92
C GLN A 30 -1.13 12.50 4.05
N MET A 31 -1.37 11.28 4.52
CA MET A 31 -1.18 10.06 3.74
C MET A 31 -2.48 9.68 3.02
N PRO A 32 -2.42 9.33 1.71
CA PRO A 32 -3.58 8.85 0.98
C PRO A 32 -4.00 7.47 1.49
N VAL A 33 -5.32 7.30 1.64
CA VAL A 33 -5.96 6.08 2.10
C VAL A 33 -7.12 5.74 1.17
N SER A 34 -7.19 4.49 0.76
CA SER A 34 -8.31 3.88 0.04
C SER A 34 -8.82 2.66 0.80
N VAL A 35 -10.14 2.51 0.83
CA VAL A 35 -10.82 1.37 1.45
C VAL A 35 -11.81 0.80 0.46
N GLU A 36 -11.65 -0.47 0.09
CA GLU A 36 -12.62 -1.19 -0.72
C GLU A 36 -13.86 -1.54 0.11
N LEU A 37 -15.05 -1.22 -0.39
CA LEU A 37 -16.32 -1.49 0.28
C LEU A 37 -17.03 -2.68 -0.38
N GLU A 38 -17.19 -3.80 0.32
CA GLU A 38 -17.85 -5.01 -0.22
C GLU A 38 -19.34 -4.81 -0.51
N SER A 39 -20.06 -4.06 0.34
CA SER A 39 -21.49 -3.75 0.17
C SER A 39 -21.76 -2.25 0.04
N ALA A 40 -20.71 -1.48 -0.22
CA ALA A 40 -20.78 -0.02 -0.28
C ALA A 40 -21.30 0.62 1.02
N ASP A 41 -21.15 -0.13 2.12
CA ASP A 41 -21.57 0.19 3.47
C ASP A 41 -20.34 0.64 4.27
N ILE A 42 -20.43 1.83 4.85
CA ILE A 42 -19.31 2.47 5.55
C ILE A 42 -19.23 2.01 7.01
N GLU A 43 -20.32 1.47 7.57
CA GLU A 43 -20.36 1.03 8.97
C GLU A 43 -19.47 -0.19 9.20
N GLN A 44 -19.15 -0.92 8.14
CA GLN A 44 -18.22 -2.05 8.17
C GLN A 44 -16.75 -1.63 8.09
N VAL A 45 -16.45 -0.35 7.85
CA VAL A 45 -15.07 0.15 7.79
C VAL A 45 -14.50 0.27 9.19
N ASP A 46 -13.42 -0.45 9.44
CA ASP A 46 -12.69 -0.40 10.70
C ASP A 46 -11.74 0.82 10.74
N PHE A 47 -12.30 1.99 11.05
CA PHE A 47 -11.53 3.23 11.13
C PHE A 47 -10.48 3.23 12.23
N ASP A 48 -10.67 2.46 13.31
CA ASP A 48 -9.66 2.32 14.38
C ASP A 48 -8.45 1.55 13.87
N PHE A 49 -8.67 0.45 13.14
CA PHE A 49 -7.61 -0.28 12.45
C PHE A 49 -6.83 0.60 11.47
N ILE A 50 -7.53 1.37 10.63
CA ILE A 50 -6.87 2.29 9.70
C ILE A 50 -6.05 3.34 10.47
N GLN A 51 -6.63 3.93 11.51
CA GLN A 51 -5.95 4.91 12.34
C GLN A 51 -4.67 4.34 12.96
N ASP A 52 -4.73 3.11 13.49
CA ASP A 52 -3.59 2.40 14.07
C ASP A 52 -2.45 2.23 13.05
N LYS A 53 -2.77 1.69 11.87
CA LYS A 53 -1.75 1.40 10.83
C LYS A 53 -1.13 2.66 10.27
N VAL A 54 -1.93 3.66 9.93
CA VAL A 54 -1.42 4.91 9.36
C VAL A 54 -0.61 5.69 10.41
N SER A 55 -1.01 5.67 11.68
CA SER A 55 -0.24 6.31 12.77
C SER A 55 1.11 5.64 13.04
N LYS A 56 1.23 4.33 12.76
CA LYS A 56 2.46 3.55 12.89
C LYS A 56 3.30 3.52 11.60
N PHE A 57 2.98 4.33 10.60
CA PHE A 57 3.62 4.26 9.28
C PHE A 57 5.16 4.26 9.33
N ALA A 58 5.78 5.07 10.20
CA ALA A 58 7.24 5.12 10.31
C ALA A 58 7.85 3.75 10.70
N GLN A 59 7.18 3.01 11.59
CA GLN A 59 7.59 1.67 12.00
C GLN A 59 7.35 0.66 10.87
N ILE A 60 6.16 0.70 10.26
CA ILE A 60 5.79 -0.16 9.13
C ILE A 60 6.78 0.01 7.98
N LYS A 61 7.03 1.26 7.55
CA LYS A 61 8.01 1.58 6.49
C LYS A 61 9.36 0.98 6.80
N ARG A 62 9.82 1.07 8.06
CA ARG A 62 11.11 0.50 8.45
C ARG A 62 11.12 -1.04 8.36
N GLN A 63 10.04 -1.71 8.72
CA GLN A 63 9.92 -3.17 8.56
C GLN A 63 9.92 -3.57 7.08
N THR A 64 9.22 -2.81 6.24
CA THR A 64 9.17 -3.03 4.79
C THR A 64 10.53 -2.84 4.12
N GLU A 65 11.27 -1.81 4.51
CA GLU A 65 12.65 -1.60 4.08
C GLU A 65 13.57 -2.77 4.47
N LEU A 66 13.45 -3.27 5.70
CA LEU A 66 14.23 -4.43 6.16
C LEU A 66 13.86 -5.71 5.39
N PHE A 67 12.57 -5.87 5.08
CA PHE A 67 12.10 -6.96 4.24
C PHE A 67 12.73 -6.89 2.85
N PHE A 68 12.71 -5.72 2.19
CA PHE A 68 13.35 -5.57 0.89
C PHE A 68 14.88 -5.71 0.94
N GLU A 69 15.53 -5.26 2.03
CA GLU A 69 16.95 -5.49 2.22
C GLU A 69 17.27 -7.00 2.27
N HIS A 70 16.42 -7.79 2.94
CA HIS A 70 16.56 -9.24 2.98
C HIS A 70 16.41 -9.85 1.57
N ILE A 71 15.41 -9.42 0.80
CA ILE A 71 15.21 -9.88 -0.58
C ILE A 71 16.39 -9.47 -1.46
N ALA A 72 16.87 -8.23 -1.39
CA ALA A 72 18.01 -7.76 -2.18
C ALA A 72 19.30 -8.57 -1.92
N ARG A 73 19.48 -9.11 -0.71
CA ARG A 73 20.64 -9.94 -0.35
C ARG A 73 20.53 -11.40 -0.82
N ASN A 74 19.32 -11.97 -0.81
CA ASN A 74 19.11 -13.41 -1.01
C ASN A 74 18.47 -13.75 -2.37
N SER A 75 17.75 -12.81 -2.97
CA SER A 75 16.91 -13.00 -4.16
C SER A 75 16.76 -11.68 -4.93
N SER A 76 17.88 -11.03 -5.27
CA SER A 76 17.93 -9.71 -5.91
C SER A 76 17.18 -9.63 -7.25
N ASP A 77 17.09 -10.75 -7.96
CA ASP A 77 16.34 -10.91 -9.21
C ASP A 77 14.85 -10.55 -9.05
N LEU A 78 14.24 -10.86 -7.91
CA LEU A 78 12.84 -10.51 -7.61
C LEU A 78 12.59 -9.00 -7.54
N LEU A 79 13.66 -8.20 -7.41
CA LEU A 79 13.60 -6.74 -7.40
C LEU A 79 14.05 -6.14 -8.74
N GLY A 80 14.27 -6.97 -9.76
CA GLY A 80 14.79 -6.54 -11.06
C GLY A 80 16.24 -6.07 -11.02
N LEU A 81 16.96 -6.37 -9.93
CA LEU A 81 18.35 -5.98 -9.78
C LEU A 81 19.27 -6.94 -10.55
N ALA A 82 20.26 -6.38 -11.24
CA ALA A 82 21.25 -7.17 -11.96
C ALA A 82 22.01 -8.13 -11.02
N ALA A 83 22.43 -9.28 -11.54
CA ALA A 83 23.18 -10.27 -10.78
C ALA A 83 24.44 -9.66 -10.16
N GLY A 84 24.55 -9.73 -8.82
CA GLY A 84 25.68 -9.16 -8.06
C GLY A 84 25.52 -7.69 -7.68
N ALA A 85 24.43 -7.02 -8.09
CA ALA A 85 24.06 -5.72 -7.54
C ALA A 85 23.76 -5.87 -6.04
N ARG A 86 24.38 -5.00 -5.23
CA ARG A 86 24.19 -4.98 -3.79
C ARG A 86 23.69 -3.60 -3.40
N LEU A 87 22.51 -3.55 -2.79
CA LEU A 87 22.10 -2.39 -2.01
C LEU A 87 22.89 -2.40 -0.70
N ALA A 88 23.66 -1.34 -0.46
CA ALA A 88 24.46 -1.21 0.75
C ALA A 88 23.61 -0.95 2.00
N ASP A 89 22.47 -0.27 1.84
CA ASP A 89 21.46 0.03 2.87
C ASP A 89 20.13 0.30 2.13
N CYS A 90 19.03 -0.34 2.55
CA CYS A 90 17.69 -0.09 1.98
C CYS A 90 16.94 0.96 2.82
N ARG A 91 17.59 2.06 3.18
CA ARG A 91 16.90 3.15 3.86
C ARG A 91 16.36 4.12 2.83
N ASP A 92 15.09 4.48 2.97
CA ASP A 92 14.37 5.32 2.01
C ASP A 92 14.33 4.72 0.59
N CYS A 93 14.40 3.39 0.50
CA CYS A 93 14.31 2.67 -0.77
C CYS A 93 12.88 2.64 -1.36
N ILE A 94 11.88 3.08 -0.59
CA ILE A 94 10.46 3.18 -0.95
C ILE A 94 9.89 4.52 -0.45
N ALA A 95 9.02 5.14 -1.25
CA ALA A 95 8.42 6.45 -0.98
C ALA A 95 7.00 6.55 -1.58
N CYS A 96 6.32 7.67 -1.26
CA CYS A 96 4.94 7.94 -1.68
C CYS A 96 3.96 6.78 -1.37
N PRO A 97 3.73 6.50 -0.06
CA PRO A 97 2.83 5.44 0.36
C PRO A 97 1.37 5.80 0.08
N GLU A 98 0.60 4.83 -0.39
CA GLU A 98 -0.85 4.86 -0.49
C GLU A 98 -1.40 3.61 0.19
N PHE A 99 -2.15 3.81 1.27
CA PHE A 99 -2.71 2.70 2.04
C PHE A 99 -3.97 2.19 1.38
N ALA A 100 -4.05 0.88 1.19
CA ALA A 100 -5.21 0.20 0.65
C ALA A 100 -5.72 -0.83 1.66
N PHE A 101 -6.98 -0.68 2.06
CA PHE A 101 -7.64 -1.59 3.00
C PHE A 101 -8.80 -2.32 2.31
N GLY A 102 -8.94 -3.62 2.59
CA GLY A 102 -10.13 -4.36 2.22
C GLY A 102 -11.23 -4.22 3.28
N SER A 103 -12.42 -4.74 2.97
CA SER A 103 -13.54 -4.80 3.91
C SER A 103 -13.36 -5.86 5.03
N GLY A 104 -12.34 -6.72 4.92
CA GLY A 104 -12.01 -7.77 5.89
C GLY A 104 -10.91 -7.37 6.86
N ALA A 105 -11.04 -7.79 8.13
CA ALA A 105 -10.03 -7.54 9.15
C ALA A 105 -8.76 -8.38 8.91
N GLY A 106 -7.60 -7.71 8.95
CA GLY A 106 -6.29 -8.35 9.09
C GLY A 106 -5.39 -8.27 7.86
N SER A 107 -5.93 -8.27 6.64
CA SER A 107 -5.15 -8.13 5.40
C SER A 107 -5.29 -6.72 4.82
N TRP A 108 -4.16 -6.09 4.52
CA TRP A 108 -4.12 -4.74 3.98
C TRP A 108 -2.82 -4.52 3.22
N SER A 109 -2.73 -3.45 2.44
CA SER A 109 -1.59 -3.23 1.56
C SER A 109 -1.16 -1.77 1.57
N ILE A 110 0.10 -1.52 1.21
CA ILE A 110 0.61 -0.19 0.88
C ILE A 110 1.18 -0.24 -0.52
N VAL A 111 0.70 0.65 -1.37
CA VAL A 111 1.34 0.93 -2.65
C VAL A 111 2.41 1.99 -2.44
N TYR A 112 3.66 1.67 -2.77
CA TYR A 112 4.75 2.65 -2.81
C TYR A 112 4.96 3.06 -4.26
N ARG A 113 4.54 4.28 -4.62
CA ARG A 113 4.60 4.78 -6.00
C ARG A 113 6.03 5.07 -6.47
N GLU A 114 6.94 5.28 -5.54
CA GLU A 114 8.35 5.53 -5.84
C GLU A 114 9.22 4.52 -5.11
N SER A 115 10.19 3.95 -5.80
CA SER A 115 11.22 3.11 -5.17
C SER A 115 12.52 3.13 -5.97
N VAL A 116 13.60 2.65 -5.36
CA VAL A 116 14.90 2.46 -6.03
C VAL A 116 14.97 1.16 -6.85
N PHE A 117 13.95 0.31 -6.75
CA PHE A 117 13.94 -1.00 -7.40
C PHE A 117 13.42 -0.89 -8.83
N PRO A 118 14.10 -1.49 -9.82
CA PRO A 118 13.65 -1.49 -11.21
C PRO A 118 12.23 -2.01 -11.41
N ILE A 119 11.79 -3.01 -10.63
CA ILE A 119 10.41 -3.53 -10.69
C ILE A 119 9.34 -2.50 -10.32
N SER A 120 9.71 -1.38 -9.69
CA SER A 120 8.71 -0.38 -9.29
C SER A 120 8.33 0.58 -10.40
N GLU A 121 9.07 0.61 -11.50
CA GLU A 121 8.78 1.53 -12.58
C GLU A 121 7.80 0.90 -13.58
N PRO A 122 6.72 1.59 -13.99
CA PRO A 122 6.40 2.99 -13.69
C PRO A 122 5.37 3.20 -12.56
N TYR A 123 4.70 2.14 -12.09
CA TYR A 123 3.47 2.28 -11.29
C TYR A 123 3.63 2.06 -9.77
N GLY A 124 4.79 1.61 -9.33
CA GLY A 124 5.15 1.37 -7.94
C GLY A 124 5.26 -0.12 -7.59
N ILE A 125 5.35 -0.40 -6.29
CA ILE A 125 5.28 -1.75 -5.73
C ILE A 125 4.14 -1.81 -4.74
N LEU A 126 3.30 -2.84 -4.84
CA LEU A 126 2.27 -3.13 -3.86
C LEU A 126 2.84 -4.08 -2.80
N VAL A 127 2.84 -3.67 -1.54
CA VAL A 127 3.30 -4.50 -0.42
C VAL A 127 2.09 -4.95 0.38
N ASN A 128 1.98 -6.25 0.60
CA ASN A 128 0.89 -6.88 1.33
C ASN A 128 1.30 -7.15 2.79
N TYR A 129 0.37 -6.89 3.70
CA TYR A 129 0.53 -7.05 5.14
C TYR A 129 -0.58 -7.91 5.72
N PHE A 130 -0.23 -8.70 6.73
CA PHE A 130 -1.18 -9.36 7.61
C PHE A 130 -0.90 -8.98 9.06
N GLY A 131 -1.85 -8.32 9.72
CA GLY A 131 -1.59 -7.69 11.01
C GLY A 131 -0.55 -6.57 10.90
N ASP A 132 0.65 -6.80 11.44
CA ASP A 132 1.79 -5.87 11.41
C ASP A 132 2.98 -6.41 10.60
N ASP A 133 2.82 -7.59 9.98
CA ASP A 133 3.90 -8.29 9.28
C ASP A 133 3.74 -8.15 7.75
N VAL A 134 4.87 -7.95 7.07
CA VAL A 134 4.95 -8.02 5.60
C VAL A 134 4.83 -9.48 5.18
N VAL A 135 3.81 -9.80 4.39
CA VAL A 135 3.58 -11.17 3.89
C VAL A 135 4.05 -11.35 2.44
N GLY A 136 4.22 -10.27 1.70
CA GLY A 136 4.71 -10.32 0.33
C GLY A 136 4.64 -8.97 -0.37
N PHE A 137 5.02 -8.96 -1.63
CA PHE A 137 4.90 -7.80 -2.51
C PHE A 137 4.57 -8.27 -3.93
N GLU A 138 3.96 -7.38 -4.68
CA GLU A 138 3.57 -7.57 -6.07
C GLU A 138 4.15 -6.44 -6.91
N ASP A 139 4.71 -6.82 -8.04
CA ASP A 139 5.04 -5.91 -9.12
C ASP A 139 3.74 -5.45 -9.79
N ILE A 140 3.46 -4.16 -9.71
CA ILE A 140 2.30 -3.55 -10.37
C ILE A 140 2.73 -2.73 -11.59
N SER A 141 4.00 -2.79 -12.01
CA SER A 141 4.48 -2.17 -13.25
C SER A 141 3.84 -2.77 -14.51
N ASP A 142 3.53 -4.06 -14.47
CA ASP A 142 2.84 -4.80 -15.54
C ASP A 142 1.31 -4.75 -15.42
N ALA A 143 0.76 -3.97 -14.47
CA ALA A 143 -0.68 -3.73 -14.42
C ALA A 143 -1.04 -2.94 -15.70
N GLU A 144 -1.44 -3.67 -16.74
CA GLU A 144 -1.73 -3.16 -18.08
C GLU A 144 -2.54 -1.86 -17.99
N GLU A 145 -2.16 -0.88 -18.81
CA GLU A 145 -3.01 0.26 -19.16
C GLU A 145 -4.36 -0.30 -19.65
N CYS A 146 -5.36 -0.31 -18.77
CA CYS A 146 -6.73 -0.71 -19.08
C CYS A 146 -7.58 0.52 -19.38
#